data_AF-A0A950V787-F1
#
_entry.id   AF-A0A950V787-F1
#
_cell.length_a   1.000
_cell.length_b   1.000
_cell.length_c   1.000
_cell.angle_alpha   90.00
_cell.angle_beta   90.00
_cell.angle_gamma   90.00
#
_symmetry.space_group_name_H-M   'P 1'
#
loop_
_entity.id
_entity.type
_entity.pdbx_description
1 polymer ?
#
loop_
_entity_poly.entity_id
_entity_poly.type
_entity_poly.pdbx_seq_one_letter_code
_entity_poly.pdbx_strand_id
1 'polypeptide(L)'
;CELVQSLADLSWRLQRIPALEMAIYTHGRIEFAGEFDDHDAALRPSMIELQTFLTYEKQLRNLQLQEGRLSRRYDKELAELRQLQQDREAKEREALATAARAALLARQRHENFDPQANGFDFSTEEIDRHIRTLSPPMVDRILRSAAQNDSLQGSKTRTEAA
;
A
#
# COMPACT_ATOMS: atom_id res chain seq x y z
N CYS A 1 -10.93 -0.83 6.35
CA CYS A 1 -9.63 -0.28 6.77
C CYS A 1 -9.70 1.23 6.75
N GLU A 2 -9.50 1.88 7.90
CA GLU A 2 -9.53 3.33 8.06
C GLU A 2 -8.58 4.07 7.10
N LEU A 3 -7.36 3.55 6.91
CA LEU A 3 -6.36 4.13 5.99
C LEU A 3 -6.81 4.17 4.53
N VAL A 4 -7.46 3.10 4.05
CA VAL A 4 -7.96 3.04 2.65
C VAL A 4 -9.13 4.00 2.46
N GLN A 5 -10.02 4.10 3.46
CA GLN A 5 -11.11 5.07 3.42
C GLN A 5 -10.57 6.51 3.39
N SER A 6 -9.57 6.81 4.23
CA SER A 6 -8.92 8.13 4.24
C SER A 6 -8.29 8.47 2.89
N LEU A 7 -7.60 7.53 2.23
CA LEU A 7 -7.06 7.73 0.89
C LEU A 7 -8.15 8.01 -0.16
N ALA A 8 -9.28 7.30 -0.09
CA ALA A 8 -10.42 7.54 -0.98
C ALA A 8 -11.01 8.93 -0.77
N ASP A 9 -11.20 9.34 0.50
CA ASP A 9 -11.72 10.66 0.85
C ASP A 9 -10.77 11.78 0.40
N LEU A 10 -9.45 11.60 0.57
CA LEU A 10 -8.44 12.55 0.11
C LEU A 10 -8.43 12.67 -1.42
N SER A 11 -8.52 11.55 -2.13
CA SER A 11 -8.58 11.52 -3.60
C SER A 11 -9.81 12.28 -4.11
N TRP A 12 -10.99 12.02 -3.54
CA TRP A 12 -12.22 12.73 -3.89
C TRP A 12 -12.10 14.24 -3.64
N ARG A 13 -11.51 14.64 -2.51
CA ARG A 13 -11.30 16.06 -2.19
C ARG A 13 -10.33 16.75 -3.14
N LEU A 14 -9.24 16.08 -3.52
CA LEU A 14 -8.29 16.60 -4.51
C LEU A 14 -8.96 16.80 -5.87
N GLN A 15 -9.70 15.80 -6.36
CA GLN A 15 -10.43 15.87 -7.63
C GLN A 15 -11.49 16.97 -7.65
N ARG A 16 -12.03 17.35 -6.48
CA ARG A 16 -13.05 18.39 -6.36
C ARG A 16 -12.48 19.81 -6.47
N ILE A 17 -11.21 20.04 -6.14
CA ILE A 17 -10.63 21.40 -6.10
C ILE A 17 -10.72 22.12 -7.45
N PRO A 18 -10.31 21.53 -8.58
CA PRO A 18 -10.43 22.19 -9.89
C PRO A 18 -11.85 22.59 -10.26
N ALA A 19 -12.84 21.77 -9.87
CA ALA A 19 -14.26 22.10 -10.07
C ALA A 19 -14.71 23.31 -9.25
N LEU A 20 -14.17 23.48 -8.03
CA LEU A 20 -14.44 24.65 -7.19
C LEU A 20 -13.77 25.91 -7.76
N GLU A 21 -12.54 25.81 -8.27
CA GLU A 21 -11.86 26.92 -8.95
C GLU A 21 -12.65 27.36 -10.19
N MET A 22 -13.08 26.42 -11.03
CA MET A 22 -13.90 26.72 -12.19
C MET A 22 -15.27 27.32 -11.83
N ALA A 23 -15.86 26.92 -10.71
CA ALA A 23 -17.09 27.52 -10.22
C ALA A 23 -16.90 29.00 -9.83
N ILE A 24 -15.75 29.35 -9.23
CA ILE A 24 -15.40 30.75 -8.95
C ILE A 24 -15.25 31.55 -10.25
N TYR A 25 -14.53 31.02 -11.24
CA TYR A 25 -14.40 31.69 -12.53
C TYR A 25 -15.72 31.84 -13.27
N THR A 26 -16.60 30.84 -13.19
CA THR A 26 -17.94 30.91 -13.77
C THR A 26 -18.79 31.96 -13.07
N HIS A 27 -18.69 32.07 -11.75
CA HIS A 27 -19.38 33.10 -11.00
C HIS A 27 -18.92 34.51 -11.39
N GLY A 28 -17.60 34.75 -11.45
CA GLY A 28 -17.05 36.04 -11.86
C GLY A 28 -17.43 36.42 -13.30
N ARG A 29 -17.53 35.45 -14.22
CA ARG A 29 -18.04 35.70 -15.58
C ARG A 29 -19.47 36.24 -15.63
N ILE A 30 -20.31 35.81 -14.68
CA ILE A 30 -21.69 36.30 -14.57
C ILE A 30 -21.71 37.66 -13.86
N GLU A 31 -20.95 37.79 -12.78
CA GLU A 31 -20.91 38.99 -11.93
C GLU A 31 -20.35 40.21 -12.67
N PHE A 32 -19.24 40.05 -13.40
CA PHE A 32 -18.55 41.15 -14.08
C PHE A 32 -18.91 41.27 -15.57
N ALA A 33 -19.96 40.59 -16.03
CA ALA A 33 -20.32 40.53 -17.45
C ALA A 33 -20.49 41.91 -18.11
N GLY A 34 -21.07 42.87 -17.37
CA GLY A 34 -21.32 44.24 -17.85
C GLY A 34 -20.28 45.28 -17.44
N GLU A 35 -19.27 44.92 -16.64
CA GLU A 35 -18.28 45.92 -16.15
C GLU A 35 -17.36 46.46 -17.24
N PHE A 36 -17.19 45.71 -18.34
CA PHE A 36 -16.23 46.01 -19.40
C PHE A 36 -16.90 46.23 -20.77
N ASP A 37 -18.17 46.64 -20.78
CA ASP A 37 -18.94 46.82 -22.01
C ASP A 37 -18.48 47.97 -22.90
N ASP A 38 -17.70 48.90 -22.34
CA ASP A 38 -17.02 50.00 -23.03
C ASP A 38 -15.70 49.58 -23.69
N HIS A 39 -15.21 48.36 -23.42
CA HIS A 39 -13.98 47.82 -23.98
C HIS A 39 -14.24 46.96 -25.24
N ASP A 40 -13.19 46.73 -26.03
CA ASP A 40 -13.24 45.83 -27.19
C ASP A 40 -13.72 44.43 -26.79
N ALA A 41 -14.68 43.89 -27.54
CA ALA A 41 -15.29 42.59 -27.31
C ALA A 41 -14.25 41.46 -27.24
N ALA A 42 -13.15 41.58 -27.98
CA ALA A 42 -12.05 40.61 -27.95
C ALA A 42 -11.29 40.60 -26.60
N LEU A 43 -11.27 41.72 -25.88
CA LEU A 43 -10.54 41.87 -24.61
C LEU A 43 -11.39 41.56 -23.38
N ARG A 44 -12.72 41.70 -23.47
CA ARG A 44 -13.63 41.53 -22.31
C ARG A 44 -13.45 40.21 -21.56
N PRO A 45 -13.34 39.03 -22.21
CA PRO A 45 -13.20 37.77 -21.48
C PRO A 45 -11.96 37.75 -20.57
N SER A 46 -10.82 38.23 -21.08
CA SER A 46 -9.57 38.29 -20.33
C SER A 46 -9.63 39.29 -19.17
N MET A 47 -10.31 40.44 -19.37
CA MET A 47 -10.51 41.43 -18.31
C MET A 47 -11.40 40.90 -17.19
N ILE A 48 -12.48 40.21 -17.55
CA ILE A 48 -13.37 39.54 -16.60
C ILE A 48 -12.60 38.46 -15.82
N GLU A 49 -11.78 37.64 -16.48
CA GLU A 49 -10.98 36.61 -15.80
C GLU A 49 -9.95 37.22 -14.85
N LEU A 50 -9.28 38.30 -15.25
CA LEU A 50 -8.36 39.03 -14.40
C LEU A 50 -9.07 39.63 -13.18
N GLN A 51 -10.20 40.32 -13.40
CA GLN A 51 -11.00 40.92 -12.34
C GLN A 51 -11.53 39.85 -11.36
N THR A 52 -11.95 38.71 -11.89
CA THR A 52 -12.35 37.55 -11.08
C THR A 52 -11.20 37.05 -10.23
N PHE A 53 -10.00 36.90 -10.80
CA PHE A 53 -8.82 36.47 -10.05
C PHE A 53 -8.47 37.46 -8.93
N LEU A 54 -8.49 38.77 -9.19
CA LEU A 54 -8.17 39.79 -8.20
C LEU A 54 -9.22 39.84 -7.07
N THR A 55 -10.51 39.77 -7.42
CA THR A 55 -11.60 39.81 -6.44
C THR A 55 -11.64 38.56 -5.56
N TYR A 56 -11.37 37.39 -6.15
CA TYR A 56 -11.43 36.09 -5.46
C TYR A 56 -10.05 35.50 -5.11
N GLU A 57 -9.01 36.35 -5.08
CA GLU A 57 -7.61 35.94 -4.86
C GLU A 57 -7.47 35.09 -3.60
N LYS A 58 -8.12 35.50 -2.51
CA LYS A 58 -8.05 34.81 -1.23
C LYS A 58 -8.66 33.40 -1.32
N GLN A 59 -9.79 33.26 -1.99
CA GLN A 59 -10.50 31.99 -2.16
C GLN A 59 -9.68 31.04 -3.03
N LEU A 60 -9.14 31.52 -4.15
CA LEU A 60 -8.29 30.75 -5.05
C LEU A 60 -6.99 30.32 -4.36
N ARG A 61 -6.31 31.24 -3.66
CA ARG A 61 -5.11 30.92 -2.88
C ARG A 61 -5.40 29.88 -1.79
N ASN A 62 -6.58 29.95 -1.15
CA ASN A 62 -6.98 28.95 -0.16
C ASN A 62 -7.18 27.57 -0.80
N LEU A 63 -7.78 27.49 -1.99
CA LEU A 63 -7.93 26.22 -2.73
C LEU A 63 -6.58 25.61 -3.06
N GLN A 64 -5.64 26.40 -3.61
CA GLN A 64 -4.27 25.96 -3.89
C GLN A 64 -3.53 25.48 -2.63
N LEU A 65 -3.68 26.20 -1.51
CA LEU A 65 -3.08 25.79 -0.24
C LEU A 65 -3.66 24.46 0.27
N GLN A 66 -4.97 24.26 0.12
CA GLN A 66 -5.62 23.01 0.52
C GLN A 66 -5.22 21.85 -0.39
N GLU A 67 -5.10 22.08 -1.69
CA GLU A 67 -4.58 21.10 -2.64
C GLU A 67 -3.19 20.61 -2.20
N GLY A 68 -2.27 21.53 -1.95
CA GLY A 68 -0.92 21.18 -1.50
C GLY A 68 -0.88 20.48 -0.14
N ARG A 69 -1.86 20.71 0.76
CA ARG A 69 -1.98 19.99 2.04
C ARG A 69 -2.54 18.59 1.85
N LEU A 70 -3.58 18.46 1.04
CA LEU A 70 -4.24 17.18 0.75
C LEU A 70 -3.30 16.26 -0.02
N SER A 71 -2.57 16.78 -1.02
CA SER A 71 -1.59 16.01 -1.80
C SER A 71 -0.49 15.43 -0.91
N ARG A 72 0.13 16.26 -0.06
CA ARG A 72 1.16 15.79 0.89
C ARG A 72 0.62 14.73 1.86
N ARG A 73 -0.63 14.89 2.32
CA ARG A 73 -1.27 13.90 3.18
C ARG A 73 -1.56 12.60 2.44
N TYR A 74 -2.04 12.68 1.20
CA TYR A 74 -2.30 11.54 0.34
C TYR A 74 -1.03 10.73 0.08
N ASP A 75 0.07 11.40 -0.28
CA ASP A 75 1.35 10.73 -0.53
C ASP A 75 1.88 10.01 0.71
N LYS A 76 1.75 10.63 1.89
CA LYS A 76 2.13 10.02 3.16
C LYS A 76 1.30 8.77 3.46
N GLU A 77 -0.02 8.86 3.37
CA GLU A 77 -0.92 7.73 3.66
C GLU A 77 -0.74 6.59 2.63
N LEU A 78 -0.45 6.93 1.37
CA LEU A 78 -0.15 5.95 0.33
C LEU A 78 1.16 5.21 0.60
N ALA A 79 2.19 5.94 1.06
CA ALA A 79 3.45 5.32 1.47
C ALA A 79 3.26 4.38 2.67
N GLU A 80 2.45 4.77 3.66
CA GLU A 80 2.11 3.93 4.81
C GLU A 80 1.36 2.65 4.40
N LEU A 81 0.38 2.78 3.49
CA LEU A 81 -0.35 1.62 2.97
C LEU A 81 0.59 0.65 2.25
N ARG A 82 1.49 1.16 1.41
CA ARG A 82 2.48 0.34 0.70
C ARG A 82 3.42 -0.37 1.67
N GLN A 83 3.87 0.31 2.72
CA GLN A 83 4.70 -0.32 3.75
C GLN A 83 3.96 -1.46 4.45
N LEU A 84 2.70 -1.23 4.87
CA LEU A 84 1.89 -2.27 5.51
C LEU A 84 1.65 -3.48 4.58
N GLN A 85 1.45 -3.24 3.29
CA GLN A 85 1.32 -4.32 2.30
C GLN A 85 2.63 -5.10 2.14
N GLN A 86 3.76 -4.41 2.01
CA GLN A 86 5.08 -5.05 1.92
C GLN A 86 5.40 -5.86 3.18
N ASP A 87 5.10 -5.33 4.37
CA ASP A 87 5.34 -6.02 5.64
C ASP A 87 4.46 -7.28 5.74
N ARG A 88 3.21 -7.22 5.28
CA ARG A 88 2.31 -8.39 5.23
C ARG A 88 2.84 -9.44 4.26
N GLU A 89 3.21 -9.05 3.05
CA GLU A 89 3.78 -9.98 2.06
C GLU A 89 5.09 -10.60 2.55
N ALA A 90 5.95 -9.82 3.22
CA ALA A 90 7.21 -10.32 3.76
C ALA A 90 6.96 -11.37 4.86
N LYS A 91 6.04 -11.09 5.80
CA LYS A 91 5.64 -12.03 6.86
C LYS A 91 5.00 -13.29 6.29
N GLU A 92 4.15 -13.14 5.29
CA GLU A 92 3.50 -14.26 4.62
C GLU A 92 4.53 -15.15 3.91
N ARG A 93 5.48 -14.56 3.18
CA ARG A 93 6.59 -15.29 2.54
C ARG A 93 7.46 -16.03 3.55
N GLU A 94 7.78 -15.41 4.69
CA GLU A 94 8.56 -16.04 5.76
C GLU A 94 7.80 -17.20 6.41
N ALA A 95 6.51 -17.01 6.70
CA ALA A 95 5.65 -18.04 7.25
C ALA A 95 5.50 -19.22 6.28
N LEU A 96 5.32 -18.95 4.97
CA LEU A 96 5.24 -19.98 3.94
C LEU A 96 6.56 -20.75 3.78
N ALA A 97 7.70 -20.06 3.84
CA ALA A 97 9.01 -20.71 3.83
C ALA A 97 9.22 -21.61 5.06
N THR A 98 8.71 -21.19 6.22
CA THR A 98 8.76 -21.98 7.47
C THR A 98 7.85 -23.21 7.37
N ALA A 99 6.63 -23.04 6.88
CA ALA A 99 5.68 -24.13 6.64
C ALA A 99 6.25 -25.15 5.64
N ALA A 100 6.88 -24.68 4.55
CA ALA A 100 7.52 -25.53 3.56
C ALA A 100 8.68 -26.34 4.14
N ARG A 101 9.50 -25.73 5.00
CA ARG A 101 10.57 -26.46 5.73
C ARG A 101 9.96 -27.53 6.63
N ALA A 102 8.94 -27.20 7.42
CA ALA A 102 8.27 -28.14 8.31
C ALA A 102 7.66 -29.33 7.53
N ALA A 103 6.98 -29.05 6.41
CA ALA A 103 6.42 -30.06 5.53
C ALA A 103 7.49 -30.99 4.92
N LEU A 104 8.63 -30.43 4.48
CA LEU A 104 9.75 -31.23 3.96
C LEU A 104 10.34 -32.17 5.03
N LEU A 105 10.45 -31.71 6.28
CA LEU A 105 10.95 -32.53 7.37
C LEU A 105 9.98 -33.62 7.79
N ALA A 106 8.69 -33.31 7.90
CA ALA A 106 7.65 -34.32 8.16
C ALA A 106 7.64 -35.40 7.07
N ARG A 107 7.79 -35.01 5.79
CA ARG A 107 7.94 -35.95 4.67
C ARG A 107 9.16 -36.85 4.80
N GLN A 108 10.31 -36.30 5.21
CA GLN A 108 11.52 -37.09 5.45
C GLN A 108 11.33 -38.11 6.58
N ARG A 109 10.54 -37.75 7.60
CA ARG A 109 10.22 -38.60 8.75
C ARG A 109 9.03 -39.54 8.52
N HIS A 110 8.39 -39.48 7.35
CA HIS A 110 7.14 -40.18 7.04
C HIS A 110 5.98 -39.84 8.01
N GLU A 111 5.98 -38.62 8.53
CA GLU A 111 4.93 -38.08 9.40
C GLU A 111 3.87 -37.35 8.58
N ASN A 112 2.63 -37.36 9.06
CA ASN A 112 1.56 -36.59 8.43
C ASN A 112 1.68 -35.11 8.80
N PHE A 113 1.73 -34.23 7.81
CA PHE A 113 1.83 -32.79 8.01
C PHE A 113 0.51 -32.12 7.71
N ASP A 114 -0.14 -31.61 8.76
CA ASP A 114 -1.28 -30.71 8.64
C ASP A 114 -0.82 -29.26 8.91
N PRO A 115 -0.90 -28.35 7.93
CA PRO A 115 -0.51 -26.95 8.11
C PRO A 115 -1.29 -26.26 9.22
N GLN A 116 -2.61 -26.48 9.31
CA GLN A 116 -3.48 -25.76 10.24
C GLN A 116 -3.25 -26.21 11.68
N ALA A 117 -3.07 -27.52 11.90
CA ALA A 117 -2.69 -28.06 13.20
C ALA A 117 -1.33 -27.54 13.69
N ASN A 118 -0.45 -27.15 12.76
CA ASN A 118 0.86 -26.57 13.05
C ASN A 118 0.86 -25.03 13.12
N GLY A 119 -0.33 -24.39 13.12
CA GLY A 119 -0.48 -22.94 13.26
C GLY A 119 -0.20 -22.15 11.99
N PHE A 120 -0.24 -22.79 10.83
CA PHE A 120 -0.14 -22.13 9.52
C PHE A 120 -1.52 -22.01 8.86
N ASP A 121 -1.83 -20.82 8.33
CA ASP A 121 -3.09 -20.56 7.60
C ASP A 121 -3.04 -21.01 6.12
N PHE A 122 -1.90 -21.55 5.66
CA PHE A 122 -1.72 -21.99 4.28
C PHE A 122 -2.37 -23.35 4.00
N SER A 123 -2.89 -23.53 2.79
CA SER A 123 -3.30 -24.84 2.30
C SER A 123 -2.10 -25.76 2.02
N THR A 124 -2.32 -27.07 2.04
CA THR A 124 -1.31 -28.04 1.65
C THR A 124 -0.83 -27.83 0.21
N GLU A 125 -1.74 -27.44 -0.69
CA GLU A 125 -1.42 -27.17 -2.10
C GLU A 125 -0.52 -25.95 -2.27
N GLU A 126 -0.71 -24.89 -1.47
CA GLU A 126 0.13 -23.68 -1.53
C GLU A 126 1.56 -23.97 -1.07
N ILE A 127 1.70 -24.72 0.02
CA ILE A 127 3.00 -25.16 0.52
C ILE A 127 3.71 -26.03 -0.52
N ASP A 128 2.98 -26.97 -1.15
CA ASP A 128 3.55 -27.81 -2.19
C ASP A 128 3.95 -27.05 -3.44
N ARG A 129 3.15 -26.06 -3.84
CA ARG A 129 3.52 -25.16 -4.93
C ARG A 129 4.80 -24.42 -4.59
N HIS A 130 4.93 -23.92 -3.37
CA HIS A 130 6.15 -23.24 -2.93
C HIS A 130 7.36 -24.19 -2.93
N ILE A 131 7.24 -25.40 -2.39
CA ILE A 131 8.31 -26.40 -2.39
C ILE A 131 8.81 -26.68 -3.82
N ARG A 132 7.91 -26.78 -4.80
CA ARG A 132 8.28 -26.99 -6.22
C ARG A 132 9.08 -25.83 -6.82
N THR A 133 8.94 -24.61 -6.28
CA THR A 133 9.74 -23.45 -6.73
C THR A 133 11.15 -23.44 -6.13
N LEU A 134 11.41 -24.24 -5.09
CA LEU A 134 12.73 -24.33 -4.47
C LEU A 134 13.68 -25.13 -5.37
N SER A 135 14.90 -24.62 -5.53
CA SER A 135 15.94 -25.37 -6.24
C SER A 135 16.36 -26.63 -5.47
N PRO A 136 16.70 -27.74 -6.15
CA PRO A 136 17.20 -28.96 -5.49
C PRO A 136 18.31 -28.76 -4.44
N PRO A 137 19.37 -27.95 -4.68
CA PRO A 137 20.41 -27.74 -3.67
C PRO A 137 19.91 -27.02 -2.41
N MET A 138 18.84 -26.22 -2.53
CA MET A 138 18.21 -25.55 -1.40
C MET A 138 17.43 -26.54 -0.53
N VAL A 139 16.69 -27.46 -1.15
CA VAL A 139 15.98 -28.55 -0.46
C VAL A 139 16.98 -29.42 0.30
N ASP A 140 18.07 -29.86 -0.34
CA ASP A 140 19.09 -30.69 0.30
C ASP A 140 19.76 -29.98 1.49
N ARG A 141 19.94 -28.66 1.41
CA ARG A 141 20.49 -27.87 2.53
C ARG A 141 19.55 -27.88 3.73
N ILE A 142 18.25 -27.71 3.50
CA ILE A 142 17.21 -27.73 4.55
C ILE A 142 17.24 -29.09 5.26
N LEU A 143 17.17 -30.19 4.51
CA LEU A 143 17.15 -31.54 5.09
C LEU A 143 18.44 -31.87 5.87
N ARG A 144 19.61 -31.48 5.33
CA ARG A 144 20.90 -31.69 6.02
C ARG A 144 21.02 -30.90 7.32
N SER A 145 20.54 -29.64 7.34
CA SER A 145 20.60 -28.81 8.54
C SER A 145 19.76 -29.37 9.69
N ALA A 146 18.62 -30.00 9.38
CA ALA A 146 17.79 -30.64 10.39
C ALA A 146 18.42 -31.92 10.95
N ALA A 147 19.03 -32.76 10.10
CA ALA A 147 19.74 -33.96 10.54
C ALA A 147 20.91 -33.65 11.50
N GLN A 148 21.61 -32.53 11.28
CA GLN A 148 22.66 -32.06 12.20
C GLN A 148 22.09 -31.60 13.55
N ASN A 149 20.95 -30.90 13.57
CA ASN A 149 20.31 -30.46 14.80
C ASN A 149 19.77 -31.63 15.64
N ASP A 150 19.17 -32.65 15.02
CA ASP A 150 18.70 -33.85 15.72
C ASP A 150 19.88 -34.62 16.38
N SER A 151 21.03 -34.69 15.70
CA SER A 151 22.24 -35.33 16.26
C SER A 151 22.84 -34.58 17.47
N LEU A 152 22.70 -33.25 17.49
CA LEU A 152 23.15 -32.38 18.59
C LEU A 152 22.18 -32.42 19.79
N GLN A 153 20.88 -32.56 19.57
CA GLN A 153 19.92 -32.72 20.67
C GLN A 153 20.05 -34.10 21.34
N GLY A 154 20.21 -35.17 20.57
CA GLY A 154 20.39 -36.53 21.12
C GLY A 154 21.69 -36.74 21.91
N SER A 155 22.71 -35.90 21.69
CA SER A 155 23.96 -35.90 22.47
C SER A 155 23.85 -35.10 23.78
N LYS A 156 23.09 -34.00 23.80
CA LYS A 156 22.80 -33.25 25.04
C LYS A 156 21.96 -34.04 26.04
N THR A 157 20.89 -34.71 25.58
CA THR A 157 20.03 -35.54 26.46
C THR A 157 20.75 -36.74 27.07
N ARG A 158 21.83 -37.22 26.43
CA ARG A 158 22.66 -38.32 26.93
C ARG A 158 23.69 -37.87 27.98
N THR A 159 24.01 -36.58 28.03
CA THR A 159 25.02 -36.02 28.95
C THR A 159 24.39 -35.50 30.26
N GLU A 160 23.08 -35.19 30.26
CA GLU A 160 22.32 -34.81 31.47
C GLU A 160 21.71 -36.01 32.23
N ALA A 161 21.80 -37.22 31.67
CA ALA A 161 21.28 -38.46 32.26
C ALA A 161 22.35 -39.37 32.90
N ALA A 162 23.59 -38.87 33.06
CA ALA A 162 24.72 -39.56 33.68
C ALA A 162 25.24 -38.73 34.86
#